data_AF-A0A6G1LLQ5-F1
#
_entry.id   AF-A0A6G1LLQ5-F1
#
_cell.length_a   1.000
_cell.length_b   1.000
_cell.length_c   1.000
_cell.angle_alpha   90.00
_cell.angle_beta   90.00
_cell.angle_gamma   90.00
#
_symmetry.space_group_name_H-M   'P 1'
#
loop_
_entity.id
_entity.type
_entity.pdbx_description
1 polymer ?
#
loop_
_entity_poly.entity_id
_entity_poly.type
_entity_poly.pdbx_seq_one_letter_code
_entity_poly.pdbx_strand_id
1 'polypeptide(L)'
;MSSQDQATTQQASHSSSAPPSSDAAVTSSPAATSVLTNVQTTQKSPNEPPAEPTPPPNPRLAAIEAKRMRLEATLADLQAQRSALVAEAKLPSGLNMPEDWSEEQRTKQALTTANGVIKEHISLLHKYNEIKDIGQGLMGLIADKRGVRIADVMEDFGVGEKD
;
A
#
# COMPACT_ATOMS: atom_id res chain seq x y z
N MET A 1 63.96 -14.61 2.33
CA MET A 1 63.92 -15.56 1.20
C MET A 1 62.47 -16.01 1.12
N SER A 2 61.66 -15.27 0.35
CA SER A 2 61.24 -15.64 -1.03
C SER A 2 60.12 -16.69 -0.96
N SER A 3 58.96 -16.59 -1.59
CA SER A 3 58.39 -15.72 -2.64
C SER A 3 56.87 -16.07 -2.64
N GLN A 4 55.95 -15.11 -2.66
CA GLN A 4 55.35 -14.50 -3.86
C GLN A 4 53.99 -15.13 -4.25
N ASP A 5 52.99 -14.25 -4.22
CA ASP A 5 51.80 -14.09 -5.07
C ASP A 5 51.28 -15.25 -5.92
N GLN A 6 49.95 -15.42 -5.91
CA GLN A 6 49.19 -15.35 -7.16
C GLN A 6 47.72 -14.96 -6.93
N ALA A 7 47.37 -13.79 -7.46
CA ALA A 7 46.02 -13.39 -7.80
C ALA A 7 45.51 -14.18 -9.02
N THR A 8 44.20 -14.43 -9.09
CA THR A 8 43.52 -14.65 -10.38
C THR A 8 42.17 -13.94 -10.35
N THR A 9 42.18 -12.81 -11.04
CA THR A 9 41.04 -12.17 -11.68
C THR A 9 40.73 -12.96 -12.97
N GLN A 10 39.48 -13.36 -13.18
CA GLN A 10 38.88 -13.55 -14.51
C GLN A 10 37.36 -13.48 -14.32
N GLN A 11 36.68 -12.38 -14.63
CA GLN A 11 36.38 -11.77 -15.93
C GLN A 11 35.03 -12.24 -16.49
N ALA A 12 34.27 -11.24 -16.90
CA ALA A 12 32.88 -11.23 -17.29
C ALA A 12 32.52 -12.16 -18.46
N SER A 13 31.27 -12.60 -18.46
CA SER A 13 30.52 -12.87 -19.69
C SER A 13 29.08 -12.39 -19.54
N HIS A 14 28.66 -11.64 -20.55
CA HIS A 14 27.36 -11.03 -20.74
C HIS A 14 26.30 -12.05 -21.20
N SER A 15 25.07 -11.91 -20.72
CA SER A 15 23.82 -12.25 -21.44
C SER A 15 22.65 -11.64 -20.64
N SER A 16 22.13 -10.49 -21.05
CA SER A 16 21.01 -10.33 -21.99
C SER A 16 19.72 -11.01 -21.53
N SER A 17 18.79 -10.21 -21.00
CA SER A 17 17.33 -10.44 -21.09
C SER A 17 16.59 -9.25 -20.46
N ALA A 18 16.39 -8.19 -21.25
CA ALA A 18 15.41 -7.15 -20.94
C ALA A 18 13.98 -7.74 -21.00
N PRO A 19 13.03 -7.23 -20.20
CA PRO A 19 11.62 -7.62 -20.32
C PRO A 19 11.02 -7.07 -21.62
N PRO A 20 10.12 -7.81 -22.31
CA PRO A 20 9.58 -7.40 -23.58
C PRO A 20 8.64 -6.19 -23.43
N SER A 21 8.97 -5.15 -24.18
CA SER A 21 8.12 -4.01 -24.52
C SER A 21 6.83 -4.52 -25.16
N SER A 22 5.68 -4.21 -24.57
CA SER A 22 4.38 -4.33 -25.24
C SER A 22 4.13 -3.07 -26.05
N ASP A 23 4.52 -3.17 -27.31
CA ASP A 23 4.03 -2.37 -28.42
C ASP A 23 2.54 -2.68 -28.62
N ALA A 24 1.69 -1.65 -28.58
CA ALA A 24 0.30 -1.72 -28.96
C ALA A 24 -0.05 -0.48 -29.77
N ALA A 25 0.56 -0.38 -30.95
CA ALA A 25 0.08 0.48 -32.03
C ALA A 25 -1.02 -0.24 -32.84
N VAL A 26 -2.26 0.23 -32.70
CA VAL A 26 -3.32 0.16 -33.75
C VAL A 26 -4.23 1.37 -33.54
N THR A 27 -3.97 2.53 -34.16
CA THR A 27 -4.52 2.96 -35.46
C THR A 27 -5.89 2.34 -35.81
N SER A 28 -6.93 3.18 -35.88
CA SER A 28 -7.99 3.13 -36.90
C SER A 28 -9.07 4.21 -36.67
N SER A 29 -9.00 5.31 -37.43
CA SER A 29 -10.18 6.00 -37.97
C SER A 29 -10.52 5.35 -39.31
N PRO A 30 -11.79 5.33 -39.77
CA PRO A 30 -12.23 6.39 -40.68
C PRO A 30 -13.71 6.81 -40.57
N ALA A 31 -14.01 7.89 -41.27
CA ALA A 31 -15.23 8.69 -41.32
C ALA A 31 -16.47 8.02 -41.96
N ALA A 32 -17.65 8.55 -41.61
CA ALA A 32 -18.82 8.61 -42.51
C ALA A 32 -19.75 9.80 -42.18
N THR A 33 -19.65 10.83 -43.02
CA THR A 33 -20.67 11.75 -43.57
C THR A 33 -22.08 11.14 -43.60
N SER A 34 -23.20 11.77 -43.22
CA SER A 34 -23.94 12.91 -43.81
C SER A 34 -25.32 12.93 -43.07
N VAL A 35 -26.07 14.00 -42.83
CA VAL A 35 -26.95 14.71 -43.77
C VAL A 35 -27.53 15.94 -43.06
N LEU A 36 -27.64 17.03 -43.83
CA LEU A 36 -28.23 18.33 -43.54
C LEU A 36 -29.66 18.28 -42.97
N THR A 37 -30.07 19.35 -42.26
CA THR A 37 -31.26 20.18 -42.56
C THR A 37 -31.50 21.14 -41.38
N ASN A 38 -31.28 22.45 -41.53
CA ASN A 38 -32.38 23.43 -41.42
C ASN A 38 -31.92 24.86 -41.74
N VAL A 39 -32.38 25.33 -42.89
CA VAL A 39 -33.03 26.62 -43.20
C VAL A 39 -32.48 27.91 -42.57
N GLN A 40 -31.94 28.70 -43.48
CA GLN A 40 -31.62 30.12 -43.49
C GLN A 40 -32.81 31.02 -43.08
N THR A 41 -32.58 32.02 -42.22
CA THR A 41 -33.31 33.30 -42.28
C THR A 41 -32.37 34.43 -41.86
N THR A 42 -32.36 35.44 -42.72
CA THR A 42 -31.55 36.66 -42.77
C THR A 42 -31.78 37.62 -41.59
N GLN A 43 -30.75 38.32 -41.11
CA GLN A 43 -30.57 39.75 -41.38
C GLN A 43 -29.35 40.36 -40.66
N LYS A 44 -28.72 41.26 -41.41
CA LYS A 44 -27.52 42.08 -41.19
C LYS A 44 -27.81 43.24 -40.24
N SER A 45 -26.93 43.47 -39.25
CA SER A 45 -26.28 44.77 -39.06
C SER A 45 -25.16 44.76 -38.01
N PRO A 46 -24.19 45.68 -38.13
CA PRO A 46 -22.87 45.60 -37.50
C PRO A 46 -22.80 46.49 -36.25
N ASN A 47 -22.36 45.92 -35.12
CA ASN A 47 -21.74 46.73 -34.07
C ASN A 47 -20.87 45.85 -33.17
N GLU A 48 -19.58 45.83 -33.48
CA GLU A 48 -18.52 45.19 -32.72
C GLU A 48 -17.82 46.27 -31.87
N PRO A 49 -17.98 46.26 -30.54
CA PRO A 49 -16.91 46.69 -29.65
C PRO A 49 -15.93 45.51 -29.46
N PRO A 50 -14.61 45.73 -29.48
CA PRO A 50 -13.62 44.67 -29.48
C PRO A 50 -13.67 43.94 -28.13
N ALA A 51 -14.21 42.72 -28.14
CA ALA A 51 -14.03 41.79 -27.04
C ALA A 51 -12.55 41.41 -27.00
N GLU A 52 -11.92 41.69 -25.86
CA GLU A 52 -10.56 41.26 -25.55
C GLU A 52 -10.40 39.76 -25.90
N PRO A 53 -9.32 39.37 -26.60
CA PRO A 53 -9.06 37.97 -26.87
C PRO A 53 -8.74 37.29 -25.55
N THR A 54 -9.73 36.63 -24.94
CA THR A 54 -9.43 35.66 -23.87
C THR A 54 -8.50 34.62 -24.49
N PRO A 55 -7.26 34.49 -24.01
CA PRO A 55 -6.34 33.51 -24.54
C PRO A 55 -6.97 32.11 -24.38
N PRO A 56 -6.79 31.20 -25.34
CA PRO A 56 -7.31 29.84 -25.22
C PRO A 56 -6.82 29.26 -23.89
N PRO A 57 -7.69 28.60 -23.10
CA PRO A 57 -7.31 28.05 -21.81
C PRO A 57 -6.15 27.10 -22.05
N ASN A 58 -4.96 27.49 -21.58
CA ASN A 58 -3.76 26.68 -21.75
C ASN A 58 -4.08 25.30 -21.17
N PRO A 59 -4.08 24.22 -21.97
CA PRO A 59 -4.58 22.90 -21.52
C PRO A 59 -3.76 22.36 -20.34
N ARG A 60 -2.52 22.84 -20.18
CA ARG A 60 -1.69 22.60 -19.01
C ARG A 60 -2.24 23.22 -17.72
N LEU A 61 -2.79 24.43 -17.75
CA LEU A 61 -3.39 25.07 -16.56
C LEU A 61 -4.64 24.30 -16.11
N ALA A 62 -5.53 23.95 -17.05
CA ALA A 62 -6.70 23.13 -16.76
C ALA A 62 -6.30 21.74 -16.19
N ALA A 63 -5.25 21.11 -16.74
CA ALA A 63 -4.73 19.86 -16.21
C ALA A 63 -4.12 20.00 -14.80
N ILE A 64 -3.48 21.13 -14.49
CA ILE A 64 -2.94 21.43 -13.15
C ILE A 64 -4.09 21.67 -12.15
N GLU A 65 -5.11 22.42 -12.54
CA GLU A 65 -6.30 22.65 -11.72
C GLU A 65 -7.06 21.35 -11.44
N ALA A 66 -7.24 20.50 -12.45
CA ALA A 66 -7.84 19.17 -12.27
C ALA A 66 -7.02 18.29 -11.30
N LYS A 67 -5.69 18.34 -11.39
CA LYS A 67 -4.81 17.65 -10.42
C LYS A 67 -4.94 18.22 -9.02
N ARG A 68 -4.98 19.55 -8.89
CA ARG A 68 -5.17 20.23 -7.60
C ARG A 68 -6.49 19.81 -6.95
N MET A 69 -7.59 19.88 -7.69
CA MET A 69 -8.91 19.45 -7.19
C MET A 69 -8.89 17.98 -6.76
N ARG A 70 -8.25 17.10 -7.54
CA ARG A 70 -8.11 15.69 -7.17
C ARG A 70 -7.33 15.53 -5.86
N LEU A 71 -6.21 16.26 -5.70
CA LEU A 71 -5.40 16.20 -4.48
C LEU A 71 -6.18 16.73 -3.27
N GLU A 72 -6.88 17.85 -3.41
CA GLU A 72 -7.73 18.41 -2.36
C GLU A 72 -8.86 17.44 -1.97
N ALA A 73 -9.49 16.78 -2.94
CA ALA A 73 -10.49 15.75 -2.69
C ALA A 73 -9.90 14.54 -1.93
N THR A 74 -8.70 14.08 -2.30
CA THR A 74 -8.02 12.98 -1.58
C THR A 74 -7.61 13.39 -0.17
N LEU A 75 -7.22 14.65 0.05
CA LEU A 75 -6.90 15.14 1.40
C LEU A 75 -8.16 15.15 2.27
N ALA A 76 -9.28 15.65 1.75
CA ALA A 76 -10.54 15.65 2.48
C ALA A 76 -10.99 14.24 2.86
N ASP A 77 -10.87 13.28 1.92
CA ASP A 77 -11.18 11.87 2.17
C ASP A 77 -10.28 11.26 3.27
N LEU A 78 -8.96 11.45 3.15
CA LEU A 78 -8.01 10.96 4.16
C LEU A 78 -8.22 11.61 5.54
N GLN A 79 -8.58 12.89 5.58
CA GLN A 79 -8.90 13.59 6.82
C GLN A 79 -10.17 13.02 7.46
N ALA A 80 -11.21 12.72 6.68
CA ALA A 80 -12.43 12.08 7.17
C ALA A 80 -12.18 10.67 7.69
N GLN A 81 -11.36 9.87 6.99
CA GLN A 81 -10.96 8.54 7.45
C GLN A 81 -10.17 8.61 8.76
N ARG A 82 -9.25 9.58 8.87
CA ARG A 82 -8.45 9.79 10.08
C ARG A 82 -9.34 10.13 11.28
N SER A 83 -10.27 11.07 11.14
CA SER A 83 -11.13 11.48 12.26
C SER A 83 -12.05 10.34 12.71
N ALA A 84 -12.57 9.53 11.78
CA ALA A 84 -13.37 8.34 12.09
C ALA A 84 -12.57 7.31 12.91
N LEU A 85 -11.35 6.98 12.49
CA LEU A 85 -10.47 6.04 13.20
C LEU A 85 -10.08 6.54 14.60
N VAL A 86 -9.89 7.85 14.76
CA VAL A 86 -9.54 8.45 16.05
C VAL A 86 -10.73 8.46 17.00
N ALA A 87 -11.96 8.63 16.49
CA ALA A 87 -13.17 8.54 17.30
C ALA A 87 -13.44 7.11 17.80
N GLU A 88 -13.11 6.09 17.00
CA GLU A 88 -13.24 4.68 17.40
C GLU A 88 -12.12 4.23 18.38
N ALA A 89 -10.94 4.87 18.32
CA ALA A 89 -9.80 4.49 19.12
C ALA A 89 -10.03 4.67 20.63
N LYS A 90 -9.76 3.61 21.39
CA LYS A 90 -9.81 3.61 22.86
C LYS A 90 -8.42 3.76 23.46
N LEU A 91 -8.36 4.24 24.69
CA LEU A 91 -7.14 4.25 25.50
C LEU A 91 -6.70 2.80 25.78
N PRO A 92 -5.42 2.58 26.13
CA PRO A 92 -4.92 1.26 26.53
C PRO A 92 -5.71 0.63 27.68
N SER A 93 -6.29 1.47 28.54
CA SER A 93 -7.17 1.07 29.65
C SER A 93 -8.59 0.69 29.22
N GLY A 94 -8.90 0.71 27.91
CA GLY A 94 -10.23 0.41 27.35
C GLY A 94 -11.24 1.56 27.44
N LEU A 95 -10.86 2.71 27.99
CA LEU A 95 -11.72 3.88 28.15
C LEU A 95 -11.70 4.77 26.89
N ASN A 96 -12.78 5.52 26.67
CA ASN A 96 -12.84 6.50 25.58
C ASN A 96 -11.84 7.64 25.80
N MET A 97 -11.36 8.24 24.71
CA MET A 97 -10.49 9.42 24.80
C MET A 97 -11.28 10.64 25.30
N PRO A 98 -10.73 11.45 26.23
CA PRO A 98 -11.40 12.64 26.72
C PRO A 98 -11.69 13.66 25.62
N GLU A 99 -12.86 14.31 25.71
CA GLU A 99 -13.28 15.30 24.71
C GLU A 99 -12.40 16.58 24.75
N ASP A 100 -11.73 16.82 25.87
CA ASP A 100 -10.91 18.03 26.09
C ASP A 100 -9.55 17.99 25.37
N TRP A 101 -9.17 16.85 24.77
CA TRP A 101 -7.88 16.70 24.08
C TRP A 101 -7.92 17.23 22.66
N SER A 102 -6.83 17.87 22.23
CA SER A 102 -6.68 18.30 20.84
C SER A 102 -6.70 17.12 19.88
N GLU A 103 -7.14 17.34 18.65
CA GLU A 103 -7.19 16.29 17.62
C GLU A 103 -5.81 15.66 17.41
N GLU A 104 -4.75 16.45 17.44
CA GLU A 104 -3.36 15.96 17.37
C GLU A 104 -3.01 15.02 18.53
N GLN A 105 -3.39 15.38 19.76
CA GLN A 105 -3.14 14.54 20.94
C GLN A 105 -3.89 13.22 20.86
N ARG A 106 -5.18 13.25 20.47
CA ARG A 106 -5.98 12.03 20.28
C ARG A 106 -5.37 11.13 19.21
N THR A 107 -4.96 11.70 18.08
CA THR A 107 -4.35 10.91 16.99
C THR A 107 -3.02 10.28 17.41
N LYS A 108 -2.16 11.02 18.12
CA LYS A 108 -0.89 10.49 18.62
C LYS A 108 -1.10 9.37 19.63
N GLN A 109 -2.07 9.53 20.53
CA GLN A 109 -2.42 8.51 21.50
C GLN A 109 -3.02 7.27 20.83
N ALA A 110 -3.89 7.45 19.83
CA ALA A 110 -4.51 6.35 19.08
C ALA A 110 -3.44 5.52 18.38
N LEU A 111 -2.50 6.19 17.70
CA LEU A 111 -1.36 5.55 17.06
C LEU A 111 -0.45 4.84 18.07
N THR A 112 -0.20 5.45 19.23
CA THR A 112 0.64 4.85 20.27
C THR A 112 -0.03 3.60 20.85
N THR A 113 -1.34 3.65 21.07
CA THR A 113 -2.12 2.52 21.58
C THR A 113 -2.15 1.38 20.57
N ALA A 114 -2.44 1.68 19.30
CA ALA A 114 -2.41 0.69 18.22
C ALA A 114 -1.03 0.03 18.07
N ASN A 115 0.04 0.82 18.08
CA ASN A 115 1.41 0.30 18.05
C ASN A 115 1.74 -0.55 19.29
N GLY A 116 1.21 -0.19 20.46
CA GLY A 116 1.35 -0.98 21.69
C GLY A 116 0.73 -2.37 21.54
N VAL A 117 -0.52 -2.44 21.07
CA VAL A 117 -1.24 -3.70 20.84
C VAL A 117 -0.51 -4.58 19.82
N ILE A 118 -0.05 -4.00 18.71
CA ILE A 118 0.71 -4.74 17.69
C ILE A 118 2.00 -5.31 18.29
N LYS A 119 2.74 -4.50 19.05
CA LYS A 119 3.99 -4.95 19.70
C LYS A 119 3.74 -6.06 20.72
N GLU A 120 2.68 -5.94 21.51
CA GLU A 120 2.27 -6.97 22.46
C GLU A 120 1.95 -8.28 21.72
N HIS A 121 1.16 -8.22 20.65
CA HIS A 121 0.82 -9.40 19.86
C HIS A 121 2.05 -10.06 19.23
N ILE A 122 2.98 -9.27 18.68
CA ILE A 122 4.25 -9.77 18.15
C ILE A 122 5.07 -10.45 19.26
N SER A 123 5.12 -9.85 20.45
CA SER A 123 5.82 -10.45 21.60
C SER A 123 5.19 -11.76 22.04
N LEU A 124 3.86 -11.84 22.10
CA LEU A 124 3.14 -13.07 22.44
C LEU A 124 3.42 -14.17 21.42
N LEU A 125 3.37 -13.84 20.13
CA LEU A 125 3.64 -14.81 19.07
C LEU A 125 5.08 -15.34 19.13
N HIS A 126 6.07 -14.47 19.34
CA HIS A 126 7.45 -14.89 19.52
C HIS A 126 7.64 -15.78 20.74
N LYS A 127 7.06 -15.41 21.90
CA LYS A 127 7.13 -16.22 23.13
C LYS A 127 6.48 -17.58 22.94
N TYR A 128 5.33 -17.63 22.28
CA TYR A 128 4.64 -18.88 21.98
C TYR A 128 5.50 -19.77 21.07
N ASN A 129 6.02 -19.24 19.97
CA ASN A 129 6.87 -20.01 19.06
C ASN A 129 8.13 -20.53 19.77
N GLU A 130 8.78 -19.70 20.58
CA GLU A 130 9.95 -20.10 21.35
C GLU A 130 9.66 -21.26 22.30
N ILE A 131 8.57 -21.17 23.07
CA ILE A 131 8.17 -22.24 23.99
C ILE A 131 7.76 -23.50 23.22
N LYS A 132 7.05 -23.34 22.10
CA LYS A 132 6.64 -24.45 21.23
C LYS A 132 7.84 -25.18 20.65
N ASP A 133 8.83 -24.48 20.13
CA ASP A 133 10.05 -25.06 19.54
C ASP A 133 10.87 -25.81 20.60
N ILE A 134 11.01 -25.23 21.81
CA ILE A 134 11.66 -25.90 22.94
C ILE A 134 10.88 -27.16 23.34
N GLY A 135 9.56 -27.07 23.45
CA GLY A 135 8.68 -28.18 23.81
C GLY A 135 8.75 -29.32 22.81
N GLN A 136 8.68 -29.02 21.50
CA GLN A 136 8.83 -30.01 20.44
C GLN A 136 10.22 -30.63 20.42
N GLY A 137 11.28 -29.85 20.65
CA GLY A 137 12.65 -30.37 20.80
C GLY A 137 12.78 -31.34 21.97
N LEU A 138 12.21 -31.02 23.13
CA LEU A 138 12.19 -31.90 24.30
C LEU A 138 11.36 -33.17 24.06
N MET A 139 10.19 -33.05 23.41
CA MET A 139 9.38 -34.21 23.03
C MET A 139 10.11 -35.14 22.07
N GLY A 140 10.86 -34.59 21.11
CA GLY A 140 11.75 -35.37 20.24
C GLY A 140 12.75 -36.20 21.03
N LEU A 141 13.44 -35.58 22.00
CA LEU A 141 14.38 -36.28 22.87
C LEU A 141 13.72 -37.37 23.73
N ILE A 142 12.50 -37.14 24.24
CA ILE A 142 11.75 -38.13 25.02
C ILE A 142 11.32 -39.30 24.13
N ALA A 143 10.82 -39.01 22.93
CA ALA A 143 10.44 -40.01 21.94
C ALA A 143 11.63 -40.90 21.56
N ASP A 144 12.79 -40.30 21.29
CA ASP A 144 14.04 -41.02 21.01
C ASP A 144 14.47 -41.92 22.18
N LYS A 145 14.32 -41.46 23.42
CA LYS A 145 14.65 -42.26 24.62
C LYS A 145 13.69 -43.43 24.83
N ARG A 146 12.42 -43.28 24.48
CA ARG A 146 11.39 -44.33 24.60
C ARG A 146 11.31 -45.23 23.36
N GLY A 147 11.88 -44.83 22.23
CA GLY A 147 11.82 -45.55 20.96
C GLY A 147 10.43 -45.54 20.31
N VAL A 148 9.57 -44.58 20.67
CA VAL A 148 8.22 -44.37 20.10
C VAL A 148 8.19 -43.13 19.22
N ARG A 149 7.12 -42.95 18.44
CA ARG A 149 6.98 -41.77 17.60
C ARG A 149 6.66 -40.55 18.45
N ILE A 150 7.08 -39.38 17.98
CA ILE A 150 6.79 -38.10 18.63
C ILE A 150 5.27 -37.90 18.78
N ALA A 151 4.47 -38.34 17.80
CA ALA A 151 3.01 -38.28 17.85
C ALA A 151 2.41 -39.04 19.04
N ASP A 152 2.92 -40.24 19.35
CA ASP A 152 2.43 -41.07 20.47
C ASP A 152 2.77 -40.39 21.82
N VAL A 153 3.96 -39.78 21.90
CA VAL A 153 4.38 -39.02 23.08
C VAL A 153 3.55 -37.73 23.23
N MET A 154 3.26 -37.03 22.14
CA MET A 154 2.40 -35.84 22.17
C MET A 154 0.98 -36.18 22.67
N GLU A 155 0.41 -37.31 22.24
CA GLU A 155 -0.87 -37.81 22.73
C GLU A 155 -0.83 -38.15 24.23
N ASP A 156 0.22 -38.83 24.71
CA ASP A 156 0.43 -39.14 26.13
C ASP A 156 0.47 -37.89 27.02
N PHE A 157 1.03 -36.79 26.51
CA PHE A 157 1.12 -35.51 27.22
C PHE A 157 -0.06 -34.57 26.93
N GLY A 158 -1.05 -35.01 26.14
CA GLY A 158 -2.27 -34.26 25.85
C GLY A 158 -2.08 -33.04 24.96
N VAL A 159 -1.03 -33.01 24.12
CA VAL A 159 -0.73 -31.90 23.21
C VAL A 159 -1.06 -32.31 21.77
N GLY A 160 -1.93 -31.58 21.09
CA GLY A 160 -2.27 -31.83 19.70
C GLY A 160 -1.27 -31.20 18.71
N GLU A 161 -1.27 -31.68 17.46
CA GLU A 161 -0.48 -31.10 16.37
C GLU A 161 -0.92 -29.67 15.99
N LYS A 162 -2.13 -29.27 16.44
CA LYS A 162 -2.74 -27.96 16.20
C LYS A 162 -2.53 -26.96 17.34
N ASP A 163 -1.95 -27.41 18.46
CA ASP A 163 -1.69 -26.61 19.67
C ASP A 163 -0.23 -26.13 19.74
#